data_AF-A0A7S2ESZ9-F1
#
_entry.id   AF-A0A7S2ESZ9-F1
#
_cell.length_a   1.000
_cell.length_b   1.000
_cell.length_c   1.000
_cell.angle_alpha   90.00
_cell.angle_beta   90.00
_cell.angle_gamma   90.00
#
_symmetry.space_group_name_H-M   'P 1'
#
loop_
_entity.id
_entity.type
_entity.pdbx_description
1 polymer ?
#
loop_
_entity_poly.entity_id
_entity_poly.type
_entity_poly.pdbx_seq_one_letter_code
_entity_poly.pdbx_strand_id
1 'polypeptide(L)'
;EASEGGKDYPYHRTLKVLWERDYAPHQRDDGSHPGAKVAELLYVTGADEDFLVMVGTSSGYGSTFGGYGDSMVPVRKSGHDADGFITKLDPLTGEVLNSPKNANNTNWKSSMRILSQPDKDDIIHGACLDIDNKFIYVVGSTTGIMDSLMQRSNEDVQLPFVAKLSLHSLELQWKTQLTTSKGMRAAATGCSSLPDGDGVYVAGTVQNGDVIYPWRNMDLKPLSKGMDDIFLLRLDG
;
A
#
# COMPACT_ATOMS: atom_id res chain seq x y z
N GLU A 1 -56.89 -19.49 -28.63
CA GLU A 1 -56.22 -19.57 -27.31
C GLU A 1 -54.78 -19.14 -27.49
N ALA A 2 -54.41 -17.96 -26.97
CA ALA A 2 -53.05 -17.45 -27.04
C ALA A 2 -52.31 -17.92 -25.78
N SER A 3 -51.30 -18.77 -25.94
CA SER A 3 -50.44 -19.19 -24.84
C SER A 3 -49.54 -18.02 -24.45
N GLU A 4 -49.72 -17.51 -23.24
CA GLU A 4 -48.82 -16.54 -22.63
C GLU A 4 -47.43 -17.17 -22.47
N GLY A 5 -46.49 -16.69 -23.28
CA GLY A 5 -45.07 -17.02 -23.16
C GLY A 5 -44.53 -16.46 -21.85
N GLY A 6 -44.34 -17.34 -20.87
CA GLY A 6 -43.65 -17.04 -19.63
C GLY A 6 -42.27 -16.47 -19.93
N LYS A 7 -42.04 -15.23 -19.51
CA LYS A 7 -40.73 -14.59 -19.57
C LYS A 7 -39.85 -15.22 -18.50
N ASP A 8 -38.91 -16.05 -18.91
CA ASP A 8 -37.80 -16.52 -18.08
C ASP A 8 -36.96 -15.30 -17.69
N TYR A 9 -37.03 -14.88 -16.42
CA TYR A 9 -36.19 -13.81 -15.92
C TYR A 9 -34.78 -14.37 -15.64
N PRO A 10 -33.71 -13.65 -16.06
CA PRO A 10 -32.35 -14.17 -16.02
C PRO A 10 -31.89 -14.45 -14.59
N TYR A 11 -31.26 -15.61 -14.39
CA TYR A 11 -30.63 -16.08 -13.16
C TYR A 11 -30.04 -14.96 -12.30
N HIS A 12 -30.66 -14.71 -11.14
CA HIS A 12 -30.03 -13.94 -10.08
C HIS A 12 -28.80 -14.71 -9.59
N ARG A 13 -27.60 -14.27 -9.97
CA ARG A 13 -26.36 -14.76 -9.35
C ARG A 13 -26.28 -14.17 -7.95
N THR A 14 -26.70 -14.94 -6.95
CA THR A 14 -26.47 -14.59 -5.55
C THR A 14 -25.00 -14.83 -5.22
N LEU A 15 -24.33 -13.81 -4.69
CA LEU A 15 -22.98 -13.96 -4.15
C LEU A 15 -23.04 -14.93 -2.96
N LYS A 16 -22.22 -15.98 -3.01
CA LYS A 16 -22.08 -16.93 -1.90
C LYS A 16 -20.77 -16.66 -1.18
N VAL A 17 -20.84 -16.47 0.13
CA VAL A 17 -19.64 -16.44 0.99
C VAL A 17 -19.01 -17.83 0.94
N LEU A 18 -17.78 -17.92 0.43
CA LEU A 18 -17.03 -19.18 0.36
C LEU A 18 -16.21 -19.40 1.64
N TRP A 19 -15.63 -18.33 2.18
CA TRP A 19 -14.89 -18.30 3.43
C TRP A 19 -14.93 -16.89 4.03
N GLU A 20 -14.66 -16.82 5.33
CA GLU A 20 -14.51 -15.58 6.11
C GLU A 20 -13.33 -15.78 7.07
N ARG A 21 -12.57 -14.71 7.31
CA ARG A 21 -11.44 -14.74 8.24
C ARG A 21 -11.23 -13.39 8.91
N ASP A 22 -11.03 -13.44 10.22
CA ASP A 22 -10.70 -12.27 11.03
C ASP A 22 -9.19 -12.07 11.12
N TYR A 23 -8.76 -10.81 11.02
CA TYR A 23 -7.39 -10.40 11.27
C TYR A 23 -7.38 -9.31 12.33
N ALA A 24 -6.64 -9.55 13.40
CA ALA A 24 -6.45 -8.58 14.48
C ALA A 24 -4.94 -8.40 14.75
N PRO A 25 -4.42 -7.17 14.78
CA PRO A 25 -3.06 -6.97 15.22
C PRO A 25 -2.92 -7.35 16.71
N HIS A 26 -1.75 -7.86 17.09
CA HIS A 26 -1.47 -8.27 18.46
C HIS A 26 -1.62 -7.08 19.42
N GLN A 27 -2.25 -7.33 20.58
CA GLN A 27 -2.33 -6.35 21.64
C GLN A 27 -0.92 -5.94 22.10
N ARG A 28 -0.77 -4.67 22.44
CA ARG A 28 0.49 -4.12 22.94
C ARG A 28 0.62 -4.37 24.45
N ASP A 29 1.86 -4.34 24.93
CA ASP A 29 2.19 -4.54 26.36
C ASP A 29 1.52 -3.51 27.28
N ASP A 30 1.22 -2.31 26.77
CA ASP A 30 0.53 -1.23 27.49
C ASP A 30 -1.00 -1.43 27.58
N GLY A 31 -1.51 -2.54 27.04
CA GLY A 31 -2.93 -2.85 27.00
C GLY A 31 -3.72 -2.14 25.89
N SER A 32 -3.09 -1.24 25.12
CA SER A 32 -3.77 -0.54 24.04
C SER A 32 -4.14 -1.49 22.89
N HIS A 33 -5.29 -1.22 22.27
CA HIS A 33 -5.79 -1.96 21.11
C HIS A 33 -5.32 -1.29 19.83
N PRO A 34 -4.34 -1.88 19.10
CA PRO A 34 -3.93 -1.33 17.82
C PRO A 34 -5.07 -1.38 16.80
N GLY A 35 -5.09 -0.38 15.93
CA GLY A 35 -6.00 -0.31 14.79
C GLY A 35 -5.30 -0.78 13.52
N ALA A 36 -6.09 -1.27 12.57
CA ALA A 36 -5.66 -1.53 11.20
C ALA A 36 -6.69 -0.98 10.21
N LYS A 37 -6.20 -0.52 9.06
CA LYS A 37 -7.00 -0.07 7.93
C LYS A 37 -6.45 -0.73 6.67
N VAL A 38 -7.31 -1.39 5.90
CA VAL A 38 -6.97 -1.87 4.56
C VAL A 38 -7.18 -0.73 3.57
N ALA A 39 -6.18 -0.49 2.73
CA ALA A 39 -6.24 0.47 1.64
C ALA A 39 -6.67 -0.22 0.34
N GLU A 40 -6.10 -1.39 0.06
CA GLU A 40 -6.30 -2.09 -1.21
C GLU A 40 -6.25 -3.62 -1.01
N LEU A 41 -7.02 -4.35 -1.82
CA LEU A 41 -6.97 -5.81 -1.92
C LEU A 41 -6.88 -6.22 -3.40
N LEU A 42 -5.73 -6.77 -3.79
CA LEU A 42 -5.42 -7.09 -5.19
C LEU A 42 -5.41 -8.61 -5.38
N TYR A 43 -6.10 -9.12 -6.40
CA TYR A 43 -5.97 -10.52 -6.82
C TYR A 43 -4.86 -10.64 -7.85
N VAL A 44 -3.89 -11.52 -7.58
CA VAL A 44 -2.72 -11.75 -8.42
C VAL A 44 -2.80 -13.15 -8.97
N THR A 45 -2.73 -13.25 -10.30
CA THR A 45 -2.58 -14.53 -10.99
C THR A 45 -1.11 -14.77 -11.29
N GLY A 46 -0.63 -15.95 -10.93
CA GLY A 46 0.77 -16.35 -11.11
C GLY A 46 0.88 -17.66 -11.87
N ALA A 47 2.04 -17.90 -12.48
CA ALA A 47 2.31 -19.18 -13.13
C ALA A 47 2.35 -20.35 -12.13
N ASP A 48 2.86 -20.09 -10.92
CA ASP A 48 3.03 -21.11 -9.87
C ASP A 48 1.88 -21.14 -8.87
N GLU A 49 1.29 -19.98 -8.54
CA GLU A 49 0.14 -19.86 -7.64
C GLU A 49 -0.57 -18.52 -7.76
N ASP A 50 -1.87 -18.53 -7.49
CA ASP A 50 -2.69 -17.34 -7.32
C ASP A 50 -2.69 -16.90 -5.85
N PHE A 51 -2.68 -15.60 -5.61
CA PHE A 51 -2.73 -15.03 -4.26
C PHE A 51 -3.45 -13.69 -4.20
N LEU A 52 -3.94 -13.35 -3.01
CA LEU A 52 -4.40 -12.00 -2.71
C LEU A 52 -3.25 -11.20 -2.09
N VAL A 53 -3.17 -9.91 -2.41
CA VAL A 53 -2.27 -8.96 -1.77
C VAL A 53 -3.12 -7.94 -1.04
N MET A 54 -3.03 -7.97 0.28
CA MET A 54 -3.67 -7.00 1.16
C MET A 54 -2.64 -5.94 1.56
N VAL A 55 -2.96 -4.68 1.27
CA VAL A 55 -2.11 -3.54 1.60
C VAL A 55 -2.87 -2.58 2.52
N GLY A 56 -2.21 -2.07 3.54
CA GLY A 56 -2.86 -1.17 4.48
C GLY A 56 -1.91 -0.54 5.49
N THR A 57 -2.48 0.01 6.55
CA THR A 57 -1.77 0.61 7.67
C THR A 57 -2.22 -0.02 8.97
N SER A 58 -1.30 -0.26 9.89
CA SER A 58 -1.61 -0.80 11.23
C SER A 58 -0.67 -0.22 12.26
N SER A 59 -1.22 0.20 13.40
CA SER A 59 -0.42 0.57 14.58
C SER A 59 0.00 -0.66 15.41
N GLY A 60 -0.51 -1.85 15.09
CA GLY A 60 -0.11 -3.10 15.72
C GLY A 60 0.73 -3.99 14.82
N TYR A 61 1.17 -5.11 15.37
CA TYR A 61 2.03 -6.09 14.72
C TYR A 61 1.32 -7.45 14.61
N GLY A 62 1.92 -8.39 13.87
CA GLY A 62 1.38 -9.73 13.64
C GLY A 62 1.79 -10.23 12.25
N SER A 63 1.63 -11.53 12.01
CA SER A 63 2.01 -12.14 10.72
C SER A 63 1.30 -11.45 9.53
N THR A 64 0.05 -11.04 9.71
CA THR A 64 -0.75 -10.33 8.70
C THR A 64 -0.44 -8.83 8.61
N PHE A 65 0.32 -8.26 9.54
CA PHE A 65 0.56 -6.81 9.64
C PHE A 65 2.06 -6.49 9.55
N GLY A 66 2.77 -7.17 8.66
CA GLY A 66 4.19 -6.96 8.39
C GLY A 66 5.17 -7.63 9.35
N GLY A 67 4.70 -8.39 10.34
CA GLY A 67 5.55 -9.21 11.21
C GLY A 67 5.99 -10.49 10.50
N TYR A 68 7.29 -10.82 10.55
CA TYR A 68 7.83 -12.04 9.94
C TYR A 68 8.25 -13.04 11.02
N GLY A 69 7.42 -14.08 11.25
CA GLY A 69 7.73 -15.18 12.16
C GLY A 69 7.95 -14.77 13.63
N ASP A 70 8.47 -15.72 14.43
CA ASP A 70 8.78 -15.57 15.87
C ASP A 70 9.88 -14.54 16.18
N SER A 71 10.61 -14.07 15.17
CA SER A 71 11.42 -12.85 15.30
C SER A 71 10.51 -11.64 15.12
N MET A 72 9.73 -11.36 16.17
CA MET A 72 9.22 -10.02 16.40
C MET A 72 10.41 -9.07 16.25
N VAL A 73 10.49 -8.33 15.14
CA VAL A 73 11.25 -7.09 15.14
C VAL A 73 10.70 -6.36 16.35
N PRO A 74 11.50 -6.15 17.42
CA PRO A 74 10.96 -5.70 18.69
C PRO A 74 10.16 -4.45 18.40
N VAL A 75 8.86 -4.51 18.67
CA VAL A 75 7.97 -3.36 18.66
C VAL A 75 8.71 -2.33 19.50
N ARG A 76 9.31 -1.34 18.85
CA ARG A 76 10.14 -0.37 19.56
C ARG A 76 9.18 0.34 20.51
N LYS A 77 9.48 0.25 21.80
CA LYS A 77 8.60 0.52 22.95
C LYS A 77 8.01 1.94 23.04
N SER A 78 8.13 2.79 22.02
CA SER A 78 7.89 4.23 22.16
C SER A 78 6.99 4.90 21.11
N GLY A 79 6.31 4.16 20.24
CA GLY A 79 5.42 4.77 19.22
C GLY A 79 4.01 4.20 19.21
N HIS A 80 2.99 5.07 19.21
CA HIS A 80 1.64 4.70 18.76
C HIS A 80 1.50 4.70 17.24
N ASP A 81 2.61 4.93 16.56
CA ASP A 81 2.72 5.25 15.15
C ASP A 81 2.17 4.11 14.29
N ALA A 82 1.49 4.52 13.23
CA ALA A 82 0.79 3.64 12.33
C ALA A 82 1.66 3.34 11.11
N ASP A 83 2.08 2.09 10.94
CA ASP A 83 2.99 1.71 9.85
C ASP A 83 2.23 1.08 8.69
N GLY A 84 2.77 1.26 7.47
CA GLY A 84 2.28 0.53 6.31
C GLY A 84 2.58 -0.97 6.39
N PHE A 85 1.75 -1.79 5.76
CA PHE A 85 1.98 -3.22 5.60
C PHE A 85 1.53 -3.73 4.23
N ILE A 86 2.17 -4.81 3.77
CA ILE A 86 1.77 -5.64 2.63
C ILE A 86 1.75 -7.08 3.10
N THR A 87 0.68 -7.82 2.79
CA THR A 87 0.52 -9.24 3.14
C THR A 87 -0.06 -10.03 1.99
N LYS A 88 0.52 -11.20 1.72
CA LYS A 88 0.04 -12.18 0.74
C LYS A 88 -0.83 -13.23 1.41
N LEU A 89 -2.01 -13.47 0.86
CA LEU A 89 -3.03 -14.38 1.40
C LEU A 89 -3.44 -15.44 0.36
N ASP A 90 -3.77 -16.64 0.81
CA ASP A 90 -4.38 -17.68 -0.01
C ASP A 90 -5.82 -17.25 -0.37
N PRO A 91 -6.19 -17.21 -1.66
CA PRO A 91 -7.48 -16.72 -2.11
C PRO A 91 -8.64 -17.67 -1.76
N LEU A 92 -8.36 -18.92 -1.39
CA LEU A 92 -9.34 -19.95 -1.05
C LEU A 92 -9.58 -20.06 0.46
N THR A 93 -8.65 -19.59 1.30
CA THR A 93 -8.74 -19.77 2.77
C THR A 93 -8.53 -18.47 3.56
N GLY A 94 -8.00 -17.42 2.93
CA GLY A 94 -7.53 -16.21 3.62
C GLY A 94 -6.26 -16.43 4.46
N GLU A 95 -5.58 -17.57 4.35
CA GLU A 95 -4.36 -17.80 5.15
C GLU A 95 -3.19 -16.98 4.66
N VAL A 96 -2.35 -16.48 5.58
CA VAL A 96 -1.07 -15.87 5.21
C VAL A 96 -0.21 -16.93 4.52
N LEU A 97 0.24 -16.63 3.30
CA LEU A 97 1.01 -17.57 2.46
C LEU A 97 2.45 -17.66 2.93
N ASN A 98 2.78 -18.65 3.76
CA ASN A 98 4.13 -18.83 4.32
C ASN A 98 5.19 -19.24 3.29
N SER A 99 4.80 -19.87 2.19
CA SER A 99 5.67 -20.25 1.06
C SER A 99 4.80 -20.60 -0.14
N PRO A 100 5.30 -20.48 -1.39
CA PRO A 100 4.60 -21.02 -2.53
C PRO A 100 4.47 -22.54 -2.43
N LYS A 101 3.35 -23.09 -2.94
CA LYS A 101 3.05 -24.53 -2.86
C LYS A 101 4.15 -25.45 -3.40
N ASN A 102 5.03 -24.94 -4.27
CA ASN A 102 6.05 -25.71 -4.98
C ASN A 102 7.51 -25.30 -4.70
N ALA A 103 7.78 -24.44 -3.71
CA ALA A 103 9.09 -23.80 -3.64
C ALA A 103 10.03 -24.30 -2.52
N ASN A 104 11.20 -24.79 -2.93
CA ASN A 104 12.45 -24.77 -2.13
C ASN A 104 13.07 -23.34 -2.06
N ASN A 105 12.27 -22.29 -2.30
CA ASN A 105 12.78 -20.94 -2.50
C ASN A 105 12.85 -20.19 -1.16
N THR A 106 14.08 -19.89 -0.75
CA THR A 106 14.38 -19.27 0.54
C THR A 106 14.03 -17.78 0.62
N ASN A 107 13.70 -17.14 -0.51
CA ASN A 107 13.55 -15.68 -0.58
C ASN A 107 12.09 -15.21 -0.63
N TRP A 108 11.13 -16.12 -0.46
CA TRP A 108 9.73 -15.75 -0.36
C TRP A 108 9.44 -15.03 0.95
N LYS A 109 8.72 -13.92 0.88
CA LYS A 109 8.24 -13.20 2.06
C LYS A 109 6.74 -13.02 1.99
N SER A 110 6.02 -13.49 3.00
CA SER A 110 4.56 -13.43 3.08
C SER A 110 4.03 -12.06 3.43
N SER A 111 4.81 -11.28 4.18
CA SER A 111 4.34 -10.07 4.83
C SER A 111 5.51 -9.12 5.12
N MET A 112 5.33 -7.82 4.92
CA MET A 112 6.34 -6.79 5.17
C MET A 112 5.71 -5.50 5.71
N ARG A 113 6.43 -4.82 6.62
CA ARG A 113 6.18 -3.42 7.01
C ARG A 113 6.83 -2.43 6.04
N ILE A 114 6.13 -1.34 5.73
CA ILE A 114 6.66 -0.18 5.04
C ILE A 114 6.88 0.91 6.08
N LEU A 115 8.15 1.26 6.33
CA LEU A 115 8.58 2.11 7.44
C LEU A 115 9.42 3.29 6.94
N SER A 116 9.12 4.46 7.46
CA SER A 116 9.92 5.66 7.42
C SER A 116 10.94 5.69 8.55
N GLN A 117 11.86 6.67 8.52
CA GLN A 117 12.76 6.96 9.64
C GLN A 117 12.40 8.30 10.28
N PRO A 118 12.49 8.45 11.61
CA PRO A 118 12.81 7.43 12.61
C PRO A 118 11.55 6.69 13.12
N ASP A 119 10.90 5.90 12.26
CA ASP A 119 9.70 5.10 12.58
C ASP A 119 8.49 5.99 12.95
N LYS A 120 7.99 6.76 11.97
CA LYS A 120 6.85 7.68 12.10
C LYS A 120 5.59 7.16 11.41
N ASP A 121 4.47 7.86 11.52
CA ASP A 121 3.22 7.50 10.85
C ASP A 121 3.39 7.38 9.33
N ASP A 122 3.10 6.19 8.80
CA ASP A 122 3.16 5.78 7.40
C ASP A 122 1.80 5.24 6.96
N ILE A 123 0.99 6.14 6.39
CA ILE A 123 -0.38 5.83 6.01
C ILE A 123 -0.41 5.41 4.54
N ILE A 124 -0.87 4.19 4.28
CA ILE A 124 -1.09 3.68 2.92
C ILE A 124 -2.49 4.07 2.46
N HIS A 125 -2.59 4.58 1.24
CA HIS A 125 -3.86 5.00 0.65
C HIS A 125 -4.24 4.20 -0.59
N GLY A 126 -3.28 3.55 -1.25
CA GLY A 126 -3.57 2.70 -2.41
C GLY A 126 -2.37 1.89 -2.87
N ALA A 127 -2.62 0.96 -3.78
CA ALA A 127 -1.59 0.17 -4.44
C ALA A 127 -2.02 -0.23 -5.86
N CYS A 128 -1.05 -0.59 -6.69
CA CYS A 128 -1.27 -1.09 -8.03
C CYS A 128 -0.15 -2.05 -8.43
N LEU A 129 -0.45 -3.01 -9.31
CA LEU A 129 0.52 -3.96 -9.84
C LEU A 129 1.16 -3.42 -11.12
N ASP A 130 2.39 -3.83 -11.42
CA ASP A 130 2.92 -3.73 -12.77
C ASP A 130 2.20 -4.69 -13.74
N ILE A 131 2.44 -4.51 -15.04
CA ILE A 131 1.75 -5.29 -16.09
C ILE A 131 2.03 -6.79 -16.01
N ASP A 132 3.22 -7.17 -15.52
CA ASP A 132 3.66 -8.56 -15.41
C ASP A 132 3.38 -9.17 -14.02
N ASN A 133 2.75 -8.43 -13.10
CA ASN A 133 2.58 -8.80 -11.69
C ASN A 133 3.90 -9.21 -10.99
N LYS A 134 5.03 -8.64 -11.40
CA LYS A 134 6.35 -8.83 -10.77
C LYS A 134 6.58 -7.83 -9.64
N PHE A 135 5.97 -6.66 -9.74
CA PHE A 135 6.14 -5.56 -8.81
C PHE A 135 4.79 -5.04 -8.32
N ILE A 136 4.82 -4.53 -7.10
CA ILE A 136 3.73 -3.74 -6.54
C ILE A 136 4.23 -2.34 -6.25
N TYR A 137 3.43 -1.36 -6.65
CA TYR A 137 3.60 0.03 -6.26
C TYR A 137 2.66 0.32 -5.10
N VAL A 138 3.18 0.92 -4.05
CA VAL A 138 2.40 1.36 -2.89
C VAL A 138 2.51 2.87 -2.78
N VAL A 139 1.35 3.52 -2.62
CA VAL A 139 1.27 4.98 -2.46
C VAL A 139 0.64 5.33 -1.12
N GLY A 140 1.17 6.39 -0.53
CA GLY A 140 0.79 6.78 0.81
C GLY A 140 1.24 8.17 1.17
N SER A 141 1.26 8.42 2.47
CA SER A 141 1.78 9.64 3.05
C SER A 141 2.40 9.39 4.41
N THR A 142 3.51 10.08 4.69
CA THR A 142 4.35 9.86 5.87
C THR A 142 4.65 11.16 6.63
N THR A 143 4.68 11.10 7.96
CA THR A 143 5.28 12.16 8.81
C THR A 143 6.78 11.93 9.04
N GLY A 144 7.32 10.79 8.62
CA GLY A 144 8.75 10.48 8.67
C GLY A 144 9.51 10.74 7.35
N ILE A 145 10.69 10.14 7.27
CA ILE A 145 11.59 10.20 6.12
C ILE A 145 11.62 8.83 5.45
N MET A 146 11.01 8.74 4.27
CA MET A 146 11.06 7.57 3.40
C MET A 146 12.26 7.66 2.46
N ASP A 147 12.50 8.79 1.79
CA ASP A 147 13.71 8.98 0.96
C ASP A 147 14.82 9.61 1.81
N SER A 148 15.96 8.93 1.96
CA SER A 148 17.08 9.40 2.79
C SER A 148 17.72 10.68 2.29
N LEU A 149 17.51 11.05 1.03
CA LEU A 149 17.97 12.33 0.47
C LEU A 149 17.02 13.48 0.78
N MET A 150 15.85 13.20 1.36
CA MET A 150 14.88 14.23 1.68
C MET A 150 15.26 14.99 2.94
N GLN A 151 15.23 16.31 2.85
CA GLN A 151 15.34 17.20 4.00
C GLN A 151 13.95 17.68 4.37
N ARG A 152 13.53 17.44 5.62
CA ARG A 152 12.27 17.92 6.14
C ARG A 152 12.48 19.22 6.90
N SER A 153 11.72 20.25 6.54
CA SER A 153 11.66 21.50 7.29
C SER A 153 10.67 21.44 8.45
N ASN A 154 9.68 20.54 8.37
CA ASN A 154 8.66 20.33 9.39
C ASN A 154 8.32 18.83 9.53
N GLU A 155 8.53 18.28 10.71
CA GLU A 155 8.28 16.86 11.03
C GLU A 155 6.79 16.53 11.15
N ASP A 156 5.91 17.51 11.38
CA ASP A 156 4.48 17.29 11.58
C ASP A 156 3.65 17.26 10.28
N VAL A 157 4.29 17.53 9.14
CA VAL A 157 3.62 17.64 7.84
C VAL A 157 3.55 16.26 7.18
N GLN A 158 2.36 15.80 6.83
CA GLN A 158 2.25 14.56 6.09
C GLN A 158 2.62 14.78 4.62
N LEU A 159 3.58 14.00 4.10
CA LEU A 159 4.09 14.17 2.74
C LEU A 159 3.89 12.89 1.92
N PRO A 160 3.62 13.00 0.60
CA PRO A 160 3.33 11.85 -0.22
C PRO A 160 4.57 10.98 -0.42
N PHE A 161 4.38 9.67 -0.52
CA PHE A 161 5.43 8.77 -0.97
C PHE A 161 4.90 7.72 -1.93
N VAL A 162 5.84 7.12 -2.66
CA VAL A 162 5.63 6.01 -3.59
C VAL A 162 6.77 5.03 -3.39
N ALA A 163 6.46 3.74 -3.29
CA ALA A 163 7.45 2.67 -3.18
C ALA A 163 7.17 1.57 -4.20
N LYS A 164 8.22 1.05 -4.85
CA LYS A 164 8.18 -0.14 -5.72
C LYS A 164 8.80 -1.31 -4.98
N LEU A 165 8.08 -2.42 -4.87
CA LEU A 165 8.55 -3.63 -4.21
C LEU A 165 8.43 -4.83 -5.15
N SER A 166 9.37 -5.76 -5.05
CA SER A 166 9.25 -7.08 -5.69
C SER A 166 8.07 -7.83 -5.07
N LEU A 167 7.13 -8.33 -5.87
CA LEU A 167 5.96 -9.03 -5.34
C LEU A 167 6.32 -10.41 -4.75
N HIS A 168 7.39 -11.01 -5.25
CA HIS A 168 7.88 -12.30 -4.80
C HIS A 168 8.55 -12.21 -3.41
N SER A 169 9.56 -11.35 -3.27
CA SER A 169 10.37 -11.23 -2.03
C SER A 169 9.89 -10.12 -1.10
N LEU A 170 8.97 -9.26 -1.55
CA LEU A 170 8.64 -7.98 -0.93
C LEU A 170 9.87 -7.08 -0.73
N GLU A 171 10.95 -7.31 -1.46
CA GLU A 171 12.14 -6.47 -1.37
C GLU A 171 11.88 -5.10 -2.01
N LEU A 172 12.18 -4.03 -1.27
CA LEU A 172 12.09 -2.66 -1.73
C LEU A 172 13.09 -2.41 -2.86
N GLN A 173 12.59 -2.13 -4.06
CA GLN A 173 13.40 -1.81 -5.23
C GLN A 173 13.81 -0.33 -5.20
N TRP A 174 12.83 0.54 -4.98
CA TRP A 174 13.05 1.96 -4.77
C TRP A 174 11.87 2.58 -4.02
N LYS A 175 12.10 3.76 -3.45
CA LYS A 175 11.07 4.63 -2.91
C LYS A 175 11.42 6.08 -3.21
N THR A 176 10.40 6.88 -3.48
CA THR A 176 10.53 8.33 -3.57
C THR A 176 9.52 8.99 -2.65
N GLN A 177 9.94 10.09 -2.04
CA GLN A 177 9.06 10.96 -1.27
C GLN A 177 8.93 12.28 -2.03
N LEU A 178 7.72 12.82 -2.06
CA LEU A 178 7.43 14.08 -2.70
C LEU A 178 7.41 15.18 -1.65
N THR A 179 7.71 16.40 -2.06
CA THR A 179 7.66 17.56 -1.17
C THR A 179 6.63 18.57 -1.65
N THR A 180 6.40 19.57 -0.81
CA THR A 180 5.43 20.64 -1.01
C THR A 180 6.14 21.99 -0.87
N SER A 181 5.80 22.99 -1.68
CA SER A 181 6.52 24.27 -1.70
C SER A 181 6.38 25.12 -0.43
N LYS A 182 5.23 25.02 0.24
CA LYS A 182 4.89 25.78 1.45
C LYS A 182 4.88 24.92 2.71
N GLY A 183 5.19 23.62 2.59
CA GLY A 183 5.14 22.69 3.70
C GLY A 183 3.70 22.31 4.10
N MET A 184 2.75 22.31 3.17
CA MET A 184 1.38 21.87 3.46
C MET A 184 1.25 20.35 3.39
N ARG A 185 0.21 19.79 4.02
CA ARG A 185 -0.03 18.34 3.97
C ARG A 185 -0.39 17.91 2.56
N ALA A 186 0.09 16.74 2.18
CA ALA A 186 -0.26 16.10 0.93
C ALA A 186 -0.21 14.58 1.05
N ALA A 187 -0.99 13.91 0.20
CA ALA A 187 -1.06 12.46 0.17
C ALA A 187 -1.18 11.94 -1.25
N ALA A 188 -0.44 10.88 -1.56
CA ALA A 188 -0.63 10.09 -2.78
C ALA A 188 -1.69 9.03 -2.48
N THR A 189 -2.76 9.00 -3.27
CA THR A 189 -3.96 8.19 -3.02
C THR A 189 -4.28 7.20 -4.14
N GLY A 190 -3.72 7.37 -5.32
CA GLY A 190 -3.92 6.45 -6.44
C GLY A 190 -2.66 6.22 -7.23
N CYS A 191 -2.55 5.04 -7.84
CA CYS A 191 -1.50 4.75 -8.80
C CYS A 191 -1.97 3.87 -9.96
N SER A 192 -1.23 3.90 -11.07
CA SER A 192 -1.41 3.03 -12.22
C SER A 192 -0.07 2.79 -12.90
N SER A 193 0.30 1.54 -13.14
CA SER A 193 1.57 1.19 -13.77
C SER A 193 1.59 1.54 -15.25
N LEU A 194 2.78 1.82 -15.77
CA LEU A 194 2.98 2.01 -17.21
C LEU A 194 2.95 0.67 -17.95
N PRO A 195 2.45 0.63 -19.20
CA PRO A 195 2.41 -0.60 -20.00
C PRO A 195 3.79 -1.19 -20.32
N ASP A 196 4.85 -0.38 -20.29
CA ASP A 196 6.23 -0.82 -20.52
C ASP A 196 6.87 -1.43 -19.26
N GLY A 197 6.20 -1.38 -18.11
CA GLY A 197 6.71 -1.87 -16.82
C GLY A 197 7.76 -0.97 -16.17
N ASP A 198 8.07 0.18 -16.77
CA ASP A 198 9.19 1.03 -16.38
C ASP A 198 8.77 2.32 -15.68
N GLY A 199 7.59 2.32 -15.05
CA GLY A 199 7.14 3.47 -14.29
C GLY A 199 5.72 3.37 -13.78
N VAL A 200 5.28 4.45 -13.14
CA VAL A 200 3.98 4.54 -12.47
C VAL A 200 3.42 5.97 -12.57
N TYR A 201 2.14 6.07 -12.89
CA TYR A 201 1.35 7.27 -12.66
C TYR A 201 0.89 7.31 -11.21
N VAL A 202 1.01 8.46 -10.57
CA VAL A 202 0.63 8.66 -9.17
C VAL A 202 -0.25 9.89 -9.07
N ALA A 203 -1.39 9.75 -8.41
CA ALA A 203 -2.33 10.82 -8.15
C ALA A 203 -2.53 11.03 -6.65
N GLY A 204 -2.90 12.25 -6.27
CA GLY A 204 -3.12 12.59 -4.88
C GLY A 204 -3.62 14.01 -4.68
N THR A 205 -3.65 14.45 -3.43
CA THR A 205 -4.09 15.79 -3.04
C THR A 205 -3.00 16.54 -2.29
N VAL A 206 -3.01 17.86 -2.40
CA VAL A 206 -2.15 18.79 -1.67
C VAL A 206 -2.98 19.94 -1.11
N GLN A 207 -2.75 20.31 0.15
CA GLN A 207 -3.61 21.26 0.84
C GLN A 207 -3.26 22.73 0.58
N ASN A 208 -4.28 23.60 0.70
CA ASN A 208 -4.14 25.05 0.89
C ASN A 208 -3.28 25.79 -0.16
N GLY A 209 -3.47 25.42 -1.42
CA GLY A 209 -2.89 26.06 -2.57
C GLY A 209 -1.38 25.88 -2.65
N ASP A 210 -0.90 24.77 -2.10
CA ASP A 210 0.48 24.34 -2.25
C ASP A 210 0.63 23.47 -3.50
N VAL A 211 1.87 23.17 -3.88
CA VAL A 211 2.20 22.42 -5.08
C VAL A 211 3.16 21.30 -4.75
N ILE A 212 3.04 20.19 -5.49
CA ILE A 212 3.90 19.03 -5.36
C ILE A 212 5.00 19.05 -6.41
N TYR A 213 6.22 18.73 -5.98
CA TYR A 213 7.31 18.44 -6.88
C TYR A 213 8.15 17.28 -6.35
N PRO A 214 8.76 16.49 -7.25
CA PRO A 214 9.79 15.54 -6.87
C PRO A 214 10.95 16.33 -6.24
N TRP A 215 11.40 15.93 -5.06
CA TRP A 215 12.51 16.61 -4.37
C TRP A 215 13.77 16.74 -5.26
N ARG A 216 13.98 15.77 -6.16
CA ARG A 216 15.13 15.73 -7.08
C ARG A 216 14.93 16.49 -8.39
N ASN A 217 13.74 17.01 -8.66
CA ASN A 217 13.43 17.70 -9.91
C ASN A 217 12.56 18.94 -9.64
N MET A 218 13.20 19.97 -9.10
CA MET A 218 12.59 21.28 -8.80
C MET A 218 12.34 22.15 -10.05
N ASP A 219 12.75 21.69 -11.24
CA ASP A 219 12.57 22.45 -12.48
C ASP A 219 11.13 22.40 -13.01
N LEU A 220 10.31 21.49 -12.46
CA LEU A 220 8.88 21.50 -12.70
C LEU A 220 8.27 22.75 -12.06
N LYS A 221 7.46 23.49 -12.83
CA LYS A 221 6.70 24.66 -12.37
C LYS A 221 5.21 24.31 -12.22
N PRO A 222 4.83 23.46 -11.24
CA PRO A 222 3.43 23.17 -10.98
C PRO A 222 2.69 24.47 -10.62
N LEU A 223 1.45 24.57 -11.10
CA LEU A 223 0.57 25.70 -10.81
C LEU A 223 -0.48 25.24 -9.81
N SER A 224 -0.53 25.89 -8.64
CA SER A 224 -1.67 25.77 -7.73
C SER A 224 -2.84 26.61 -8.22
N LYS A 225 -4.08 26.16 -7.96
CA LYS A 225 -5.31 26.93 -8.19
C LYS A 225 -5.94 27.48 -6.91
N GLY A 226 -5.30 27.26 -5.76
CA GLY A 226 -5.79 27.63 -4.43
C GLY A 226 -6.66 26.52 -3.81
N MET A 227 -6.83 26.55 -2.48
CA MET A 227 -7.47 25.46 -1.70
C MET A 227 -6.78 24.10 -1.93
N ASP A 228 -7.47 22.99 -1.74
CA ASP A 228 -6.88 21.68 -1.98
C ASP A 228 -6.81 21.40 -3.48
N ASP A 229 -5.61 21.12 -3.98
CA ASP A 229 -5.35 20.82 -5.39
C ASP A 229 -5.11 19.30 -5.57
N ILE A 230 -5.41 18.79 -6.77
CA ILE A 230 -5.06 17.43 -7.19
C ILE A 230 -3.73 17.47 -7.93
N PHE A 231 -2.82 16.55 -7.64
CA PHE A 231 -1.63 16.32 -8.45
C PHE A 231 -1.73 15.00 -9.20
N LEU A 232 -1.10 14.96 -10.38
CA LEU A 232 -0.87 13.75 -11.18
C LEU A 232 0.56 13.81 -11.71
N LEU A 233 1.33 12.76 -11.45
CA LEU A 233 2.75 12.67 -11.77
C LEU A 233 3.03 11.34 -12.46
N ARG A 234 4.01 11.32 -13.36
CA ARG A 234 4.64 10.10 -13.86
C ARG A 234 6.01 9.98 -13.21
N LEU A 235 6.32 8.80 -12.70
CA LEU A 235 7.63 8.44 -12.18
C LEU A 235 8.18 7.29 -13.02
N ASP A 236 9.36 7.48 -13.57
CA ASP A 236 10.10 6.41 -14.26
C ASP A 236 10.90 5.59 -13.23
N GLY A 237 11.00 4.29 -13.48
CA GLY A 237 11.32 3.27 -12.47
C GLY A 237 12.70 2.66 -12.52
#